data_AF-A0A952A6X9-F1
#
_entry.id   AF-A0A952A6X9-F1
#
_cell.length_a   1.000
_cell.length_b   1.000
_cell.length_c   1.000
_cell.angle_alpha   90.00
_cell.angle_beta   90.00
_cell.angle_gamma   90.00
#
_symmetry.space_group_name_H-M   'P 1'
#
loop_
_entity.id
_entity.type
_entity.pdbx_description
1 polymer ?
#
loop_
_entity_poly.entity_id
_entity_poly.type
_entity_poly.pdbx_seq_one_letter_code
_entity_poly.pdbx_strand_id
1 'polypeptide(L)'
;MASAHFPAVRDTVTGRCGMCHAAEPVWDGVRFTPKDVAFETEGQIAERAREIYLQAGRSHAMPPGNVSGMTDDERALIVAWFEETRR
;
A
#
# COMPACT_ATOMS: atom_id res chain seq x y z
N MET A 1 2.98 -16.47 -11.91
CA MET A 1 2.52 -15.52 -12.96
C MET A 1 2.27 -14.18 -12.28
N ALA A 2 2.47 -13.05 -12.95
CA ALA A 2 2.08 -11.76 -12.37
C ALA A 2 0.56 -11.77 -12.13
N SER A 3 0.11 -11.45 -10.91
CA SER A 3 -1.33 -11.42 -10.58
C SER A 3 -2.02 -10.33 -11.40
N ALA A 4 -3.19 -10.65 -11.96
CA ALA A 4 -4.00 -9.70 -12.71
C ALA A 4 -4.48 -8.51 -11.87
N HIS A 5 -4.48 -8.65 -10.54
CA HIS A 5 -4.84 -7.58 -9.62
C HIS A 5 -3.71 -6.58 -9.35
N PHE A 6 -2.46 -6.92 -9.68
CA PHE A 6 -1.31 -6.09 -9.31
C PHE A 6 -1.38 -4.64 -9.85
N PRO A 7 -1.78 -4.35 -11.10
CA PRO A 7 -1.90 -2.98 -11.58
C PRO A 7 -2.86 -2.13 -10.74
N ALA A 8 -4.02 -2.69 -10.36
CA ALA A 8 -5.00 -2.00 -9.55
C ALA A 8 -4.53 -1.83 -8.09
N VAL A 9 -3.81 -2.82 -7.55
CA VAL A 9 -3.15 -2.70 -6.23
C VAL A 9 -2.09 -1.63 -6.26
N ARG A 10 -1.25 -1.57 -7.30
CA ARG A 10 -0.22 -0.53 -7.46
C ARG A 10 -0.88 0.85 -7.41
N ASP A 11 -1.93 1.08 -8.20
CA ASP A 11 -2.61 2.37 -8.25
C ASP A 11 -3.24 2.73 -6.89
N THR A 12 -3.82 1.74 -6.20
CA THR A 12 -4.33 1.88 -4.83
C THR A 12 -3.23 2.28 -3.86
N VAL A 13 -2.09 1.59 -3.87
CA VAL A 13 -0.97 1.85 -2.95
C VAL A 13 -0.35 3.21 -3.23
N THR A 14 -0.13 3.56 -4.50
CA THR A 14 0.39 4.88 -4.89
C THR A 14 -0.56 5.98 -4.42
N GLY A 15 -1.87 5.84 -4.65
CA GLY A 15 -2.87 6.86 -4.28
C GLY A 15 -3.14 6.96 -2.77
N ARG A 16 -3.06 5.86 -2.02
CA ARG A 16 -3.41 5.83 -0.58
C ARG A 16 -2.21 5.93 0.36
N CYS A 17 -1.02 5.53 -0.09
CA CYS A 17 0.17 5.41 0.75
C CYS A 17 1.30 6.36 0.32
N GLY A 18 1.41 6.68 -0.98
CA GLY A 18 2.56 7.38 -1.56
C GLY A 18 2.87 8.74 -0.94
N MET A 19 1.85 9.49 -0.51
CA MET A 19 2.03 10.82 0.10
C MET A 19 2.87 10.80 1.39
N CYS A 20 2.85 9.69 2.13
CA CYS A 20 3.66 9.50 3.34
C CYS A 20 4.88 8.60 3.08
N HIS A 21 4.74 7.63 2.18
CA HIS A 21 5.72 6.60 1.88
C HIS A 21 6.39 6.86 0.52
N ALA A 22 7.06 8.00 0.40
CA ALA A 22 7.90 8.38 -0.75
C ALA A 22 9.28 8.83 -0.25
N ALA A 23 10.27 8.90 -1.14
CA ALA A 23 11.59 9.47 -0.83
C ALA A 23 11.48 10.90 -0.25
N GLU A 24 10.51 11.68 -0.75
CA GLU A 24 10.16 13.00 -0.25
C GLU A 24 8.66 13.02 0.13
N PRO A 25 8.32 12.74 1.41
CA PRO A 25 6.93 12.79 1.84
C PRO A 25 6.34 14.20 1.74
N VAL A 26 5.07 14.27 1.37
CA VAL A 26 4.33 15.51 1.12
C VAL A 26 3.06 15.62 1.96
N TRP A 27 2.80 14.64 2.83
CA TRP A 27 1.71 14.70 3.79
C TRP A 27 2.07 15.58 4.99
N ASP A 28 1.17 16.49 5.36
CA ASP A 28 1.42 17.40 6.48
C ASP A 28 1.68 16.64 7.80
N GLY A 29 2.70 17.06 8.54
CA GLY A 29 3.18 16.37 9.74
C GLY A 29 4.09 15.15 9.49
N VAL A 30 4.25 14.66 8.25
CA VAL A 30 5.19 13.59 7.91
C VAL A 30 6.47 14.19 7.32
N ARG A 31 7.50 14.33 8.15
CA ARG A 31 8.77 14.97 7.76
C ARG A 31 9.78 14.04 7.10
N PHE A 32 9.68 12.74 7.37
CA PHE A 32 10.59 11.71 6.85
C PHE A 32 9.80 10.45 6.52
N THR A 33 10.28 9.69 5.54
CA THR A 33 9.66 8.44 5.09
C THR A 33 9.54 7.47 6.27
N PRO A 34 8.32 7.06 6.67
CA PRO A 34 8.16 6.19 7.82
C PRO A 34 8.88 4.86 7.61
N LYS A 35 9.77 4.52 8.55
CA LYS A 35 10.57 3.28 8.56
C LYS A 35 11.42 3.08 7.29
N ASP A 36 11.75 4.15 6.57
CA ASP A 36 12.44 4.10 5.28
C ASP A 36 11.71 3.20 4.25
N VAL A 37 10.37 3.12 4.34
CA VAL A 37 9.53 2.37 3.40
C VAL A 37 8.90 3.32 2.40
N ALA A 38 9.24 3.16 1.12
CA ALA A 38 8.68 3.91 0.01
C ALA A 38 7.85 2.99 -0.92
N PHE A 39 6.92 3.58 -1.68
CA PHE A 39 6.04 2.89 -2.65
C PHE A 39 5.98 3.61 -4.00
N GLU A 40 7.11 4.13 -4.47
CA GLU A 40 7.20 4.92 -5.72
C GLU A 40 7.37 4.04 -6.96
N THR A 41 7.79 2.78 -6.76
CA THR A 41 8.02 1.81 -7.83
C THR A 41 7.26 0.53 -7.59
N GLU A 42 6.94 -0.19 -8.67
CA GLU A 42 6.32 -1.52 -8.60
C GLU A 42 7.16 -2.51 -7.79
N GLY A 43 8.49 -2.44 -7.91
CA GLY A 43 9.42 -3.28 -7.16
C GLY A 43 9.30 -3.06 -5.66
N GLN A 44 9.29 -1.81 -5.20
CA GLN A 44 9.11 -1.47 -3.79
C GLN A 44 7.75 -1.95 -3.23
N ILE A 45 6.67 -1.85 -4.02
CA ILE A 45 5.34 -2.36 -3.62
C ILE A 45 5.38 -3.88 -3.49
N ALA A 46 5.96 -4.58 -4.46
CA ALA A 46 6.07 -6.03 -4.45
C ALA A 46 6.94 -6.54 -3.28
N GLU A 47 8.06 -5.89 -3.01
CA GLU A 47 8.96 -6.22 -1.87
C GLU A 47 8.26 -6.09 -0.51
N ARG A 48 7.24 -5.23 -0.41
CA ARG A 48 6.47 -4.95 0.82
C ARG A 48 5.07 -5.53 0.80
N ALA A 49 4.80 -6.49 -0.09
CA ALA A 49 3.47 -7.08 -0.27
C ALA A 49 2.88 -7.60 1.05
N ARG A 50 3.71 -8.23 1.90
CA ARG A 50 3.27 -8.75 3.21
C ARG A 50 2.88 -7.64 4.18
N GLU A 51 3.65 -6.58 4.26
CA GLU A 51 3.36 -5.44 5.13
C GLU A 51 2.10 -4.71 4.66
N ILE A 52 1.97 -4.46 3.35
CA ILE A 52 0.78 -3.84 2.75
C ILE A 52 -0.47 -4.67 3.07
N TYR A 53 -0.40 -5.99 2.86
CA TYR A 53 -1.46 -6.93 3.19
C TYR A 53 -1.89 -6.85 4.67
N LEU A 54 -0.93 -6.89 5.60
CA LEU A 54 -1.24 -6.87 7.03
C LEU A 54 -1.79 -5.52 7.49
N GLN A 55 -1.15 -4.42 7.07
CA GLN A 55 -1.43 -3.09 7.59
C GLN A 55 -2.64 -2.44 6.92
N ALA A 56 -2.73 -2.51 5.58
CA ALA A 56 -3.82 -1.90 4.84
C ALA A 56 -4.98 -2.88 4.60
N GLY A 57 -4.67 -4.11 4.19
CA GLY A 57 -5.69 -5.11 3.85
C GLY A 57 -6.40 -5.72 5.07
N ARG A 58 -5.66 -6.23 6.05
CA ARG A 58 -6.21 -7.06 7.15
C ARG A 58 -6.55 -6.32 8.42
N SER A 59 -5.64 -5.48 8.91
CA SER A 59 -5.83 -4.78 10.18
C SER A 59 -6.48 -3.41 10.04
N HIS A 60 -6.46 -2.84 8.83
CA HIS A 60 -6.86 -1.47 8.53
C HIS A 60 -6.07 -0.42 9.33
N ALA A 61 -4.91 -0.79 9.88
CA ALA A 61 -4.02 0.12 10.61
C ALA A 61 -3.45 1.22 9.70
N MET A 62 -3.37 0.95 8.39
CA MET A 62 -2.97 1.91 7.38
C MET A 62 -4.10 2.16 6.36
N PRO A 63 -4.23 3.40 5.87
CA PRO A 63 -3.63 4.64 6.43
C PRO A 63 -4.14 4.91 7.86
N PRO A 64 -3.36 5.55 8.75
CA PRO A 64 -3.79 5.82 10.12
C PRO A 64 -5.08 6.63 10.12
N GLY A 65 -6.10 6.20 10.86
CA GLY A 65 -7.40 6.89 10.88
C GLY A 65 -8.10 6.98 9.51
N ASN A 66 -7.67 6.17 8.54
CA ASN A 66 -8.10 6.22 7.14
C ASN A 66 -7.94 7.60 6.48
N VAL A 67 -6.89 8.35 6.82
CA VAL A 67 -6.71 9.75 6.39
C VAL A 67 -6.69 9.97 4.87
N SER A 68 -6.32 8.97 4.07
CA SER A 68 -6.36 9.06 2.60
C SER A 68 -7.66 8.51 1.98
N GLY A 69 -8.66 8.15 2.80
CA GLY A 69 -9.97 7.71 2.35
C GLY A 69 -9.96 6.36 1.62
N MET A 70 -9.13 5.42 2.07
CA MET A 70 -9.06 4.08 1.50
C MET A 70 -10.38 3.34 1.70
N THR A 71 -10.90 2.74 0.63
CA THR A 71 -12.21 2.06 0.62
C THR A 71 -12.09 0.58 0.99
N ASP A 72 -13.22 -0.05 1.33
CA ASP A 72 -13.24 -1.49 1.62
C ASP A 72 -12.92 -2.33 0.38
N ASP A 73 -13.33 -1.89 -0.82
CA ASP A 73 -13.00 -2.56 -2.08
C ASP A 73 -11.50 -2.54 -2.37
N GLU A 74 -10.82 -1.41 -2.11
CA GLU A 74 -9.37 -1.28 -2.23
C GLU A 74 -8.63 -2.21 -1.25
N ARG A 75 -9.15 -2.36 -0.03
CA ARG A 75 -8.61 -3.30 0.96
C ARG A 75 -8.79 -4.74 0.51
N ALA A 76 -9.99 -5.09 0.03
CA ALA A 76 -10.29 -6.42 -0.49
C ALA A 76 -9.40 -6.77 -1.69
N LEU A 77 -9.12 -5.79 -2.56
CA LEU A 77 -8.21 -5.94 -3.70
C LEU A 77 -6.77 -6.27 -3.26
N ILE A 78 -6.24 -5.56 -2.25
CA ILE A 78 -4.92 -5.85 -1.66
C ILE A 78 -4.87 -7.27 -1.10
N VAL A 79 -5.94 -7.70 -0.43
CA VAL A 79 -6.06 -9.04 0.14
C VAL A 79 -6.03 -10.10 -0.94
N ALA A 80 -6.86 -9.96 -1.96
CA ALA A 80 -6.97 -10.92 -3.07
C ALA A 80 -5.62 -11.07 -3.78
N TRP A 81 -4.98 -9.96 -4.13
CA TRP A 81 -3.66 -9.96 -4.74
C TRP A 81 -2.63 -10.73 -3.91
N PHE A 82 -2.51 -10.42 -2.61
CA PHE A 82 -1.51 -11.07 -1.78
C PHE A 82 -1.75 -12.58 -1.64
N GLU A 83 -3.01 -12.99 -1.43
CA GLU A 83 -3.36 -14.41 -1.29
C GLU A 83 -3.16 -15.19 -2.58
N GLU A 84 -3.39 -14.59 -3.75
CA GLU A 84 -3.07 -15.20 -5.05
C GLU A 84 -1.58 -15.41 -5.23
N THR A 85 -0.75 -14.44 -4.86
CA THR A 85 0.72 -14.55 -5.00
C THR A 85 1.35 -15.57 -4.05
N ARG A 86 0.60 -16.06 -3.04
CA ARG A 86 1.03 -17.06 -2.06
C ARG A 86 0.67 -18.51 -2.47
N ARG A 87 -0.11 -18.68 -3.53
CA ARG A 87 -0.48 -19.99 -4.10
C ARG A 87 0.57 -20.45 -5.10
#